data_AF-A0A7J3MZ49-F1
#
_entry.id   AF-A0A7J3MZ49-F1
#
_cell.length_a   1.000
_cell.length_b   1.000
_cell.length_c   1.000
_cell.angle_alpha   90.00
_cell.angle_beta   90.00
_cell.angle_gamma   90.00
#
_symmetry.space_group_name_H-M   'P 1'
#
loop_
_entity.id
_entity.type
_entity.pdbx_description
1 polymer ?
#
loop_
_entity_poly.entity_id
_entity_poly.type
_entity_poly.pdbx_seq_one_letter_code
_entity_poly.pdbx_strand_id
1 'polypeptide(L)'
;MDIYYRVRDSEIYVVRDEKEDPLYILGVTWVGFEYRSYVVHGLHIRNWVEILQTIKSLGFNAIRLPFCANSVRPGVKPAPRAISYAYNRDLYGLDSISIMEKIIAKAAELGIYVLLCFHNISCIIMEPLWYTQTFSEQNTIDTWIAIAKRFGKYWNVIGAELFNNPHGIGPRQAYYTRGDSATWGMGNPKTDWNLAAERIGKAILEVAPHWLIIVKGT
;
A
#
# COMPACT_ATOMS: atom_id res chain seq x y z
N MET A 1 -7.34 -5.82 -22.13
CA MET A 1 -8.24 -4.68 -21.86
C MET A 1 -7.44 -3.75 -20.98
N ASP A 2 -7.03 -2.64 -21.55
CA ASP A 2 -6.13 -1.72 -20.86
C ASP A 2 -6.98 -0.83 -19.94
N ILE A 3 -6.64 -0.84 -18.65
CA ILE A 3 -7.30 -0.01 -17.64
C ILE A 3 -6.30 1.03 -17.16
N TYR A 4 -6.72 2.29 -17.16
CA TYR A 4 -5.92 3.40 -16.68
C TYR A 4 -6.64 4.17 -15.60
N TYR A 5 -5.89 4.69 -14.64
CA TYR A 5 -6.38 5.63 -13.65
C TYR A 5 -5.70 6.98 -13.88
N ARG A 6 -6.49 8.06 -13.87
CA ARG A 6 -5.95 9.40 -14.04
C ARG A 6 -6.73 10.41 -13.23
N VAL A 7 -6.11 11.55 -12.99
CA VAL A 7 -6.75 12.71 -12.34
C VAL A 7 -7.01 13.76 -13.39
N ARG A 8 -8.22 14.32 -13.38
CA ARG A 8 -8.55 15.54 -14.11
C ARG A 8 -9.10 16.53 -13.09
N ASP A 9 -8.44 17.68 -13.00
CA ASP A 9 -8.72 18.67 -11.97
C ASP A 9 -8.60 18.06 -10.56
N SER A 10 -9.71 17.90 -9.84
CA SER A 10 -9.78 17.30 -8.50
C SER A 10 -10.46 15.92 -8.47
N GLU A 11 -10.78 15.35 -9.63
CA GLU A 11 -11.52 14.08 -9.73
C GLU A 11 -10.65 12.96 -10.30
N ILE A 12 -10.85 11.75 -9.75
CA ILE A 12 -10.22 10.53 -10.25
C ILE A 12 -11.14 9.90 -11.28
N TYR A 13 -10.59 9.44 -12.39
CA TYR A 13 -11.29 8.71 -13.44
C TYR A 13 -10.69 7.32 -13.62
N VAL A 14 -11.56 6.35 -13.86
CA VAL A 14 -11.18 5.05 -14.43
C VAL A 14 -11.45 5.09 -15.93
N VAL A 15 -10.44 4.73 -16.71
CA VAL A 15 -10.51 4.69 -18.18
C VAL A 15 -10.50 3.24 -18.63
N ARG A 16 -11.53 2.82 -19.38
CA ARG A 16 -11.66 1.48 -19.97
C ARG A 16 -12.20 1.62 -21.39
N ASP A 17 -11.52 1.04 -22.37
CA ASP A 17 -11.92 1.10 -23.79
C ASP A 17 -12.30 2.53 -24.23
N GLU A 18 -11.44 3.50 -23.90
CA GLU A 18 -11.62 4.94 -24.18
C GLU A 18 -12.82 5.62 -23.47
N LYS A 19 -13.61 4.87 -22.70
CA LYS A 19 -14.64 5.41 -21.82
C LYS A 19 -14.05 5.83 -20.49
N GLU A 20 -14.42 7.01 -20.04
CA GLU A 20 -14.00 7.58 -18.76
C GLU A 20 -15.19 7.70 -17.83
N ASP A 21 -15.12 7.01 -16.71
CA ASP A 21 -16.11 7.09 -15.65
C ASP A 21 -15.48 7.69 -14.39
N PRO A 22 -16.11 8.68 -13.74
CA PRO A 22 -15.60 9.22 -12.48
C PRO A 22 -15.61 8.14 -11.40
N LEU A 23 -14.52 8.08 -10.64
CA LEU A 23 -14.31 7.10 -9.57
C LEU A 23 -14.38 7.80 -8.21
N TYR A 24 -15.46 7.54 -7.48
CA TYR A 24 -15.60 7.93 -6.08
C TYR A 24 -15.14 6.80 -5.16
N ILE A 25 -14.23 7.11 -4.24
CA ILE A 25 -13.60 6.13 -3.34
C ILE A 25 -14.34 6.13 -2.00
N LEU A 26 -15.16 5.11 -1.77
CA LEU A 26 -15.75 4.75 -0.48
C LEU A 26 -14.88 3.67 0.15
N GLY A 27 -13.82 4.11 0.83
CA GLY A 27 -12.74 3.23 1.28
C GLY A 27 -12.80 2.85 2.75
N VAL A 28 -12.36 1.63 3.06
CA VAL A 28 -11.93 1.21 4.41
C VAL A 28 -10.46 0.86 4.42
N THR A 29 -9.81 0.89 5.59
CA THR A 29 -8.45 0.35 5.75
C THR A 29 -8.53 -1.04 6.37
N TRP A 30 -7.91 -2.04 5.74
CA TRP A 30 -7.78 -3.38 6.32
C TRP A 30 -6.32 -3.64 6.72
N VAL A 31 -6.03 -3.42 8.00
CA VAL A 31 -4.70 -3.53 8.60
C VAL A 31 -4.26 -4.98 8.79
N GLY A 32 -2.95 -5.22 8.80
CA GLY A 32 -2.29 -6.43 9.28
C GLY A 32 -0.97 -6.75 8.56
N PHE A 33 -0.88 -6.57 7.23
CA PHE A 33 0.36 -6.87 6.51
C PHE A 33 1.54 -5.98 6.94
N GLU A 34 1.27 -4.80 7.48
CA GLU A 34 2.25 -3.88 8.05
C GLU A 34 2.72 -4.23 9.46
N TYR A 35 2.14 -5.26 10.08
CA TYR A 35 2.52 -5.72 11.42
C TYR A 35 3.23 -7.07 11.37
N ARG A 36 3.74 -7.50 12.52
CA ARG A 36 4.40 -8.81 12.69
C ARG A 36 3.49 -10.02 12.45
N SER A 37 2.19 -9.81 12.24
CA SER A 37 1.26 -10.85 11.77
C SER A 37 1.52 -11.25 10.32
N TYR A 38 2.06 -10.34 9.50
CA TYR A 38 2.31 -10.49 8.06
C TYR A 38 1.05 -10.94 7.27
N VAL A 39 -0.14 -10.64 7.80
CA VAL A 39 -1.41 -10.91 7.13
C VAL A 39 -2.45 -9.98 7.74
N VAL A 40 -3.44 -9.58 6.95
CA VAL A 40 -4.59 -8.83 7.45
C VAL A 40 -5.16 -9.44 8.74
N HIS A 41 -5.54 -8.59 9.68
CA HIS A 41 -6.11 -9.02 10.95
C HIS A 41 -7.54 -9.54 10.78
N GLY A 42 -7.98 -10.35 11.75
CA GLY A 42 -9.32 -10.95 11.79
C GLY A 42 -9.41 -12.37 11.24
N LEU A 43 -8.39 -12.87 10.51
CA LEU A 43 -8.42 -14.22 9.92
C LEU A 43 -8.35 -15.37 10.94
N HIS A 44 -8.08 -15.06 12.21
CA HIS A 44 -8.16 -16.02 13.31
C HIS A 44 -9.60 -16.31 13.74
N ILE A 45 -10.57 -15.44 13.41
CA ILE A 45 -11.98 -15.56 13.82
C ILE A 45 -12.98 -15.54 12.66
N ARG A 46 -12.56 -15.15 11.45
CA ARG A 46 -13.44 -15.02 10.28
C ARG A 46 -12.77 -15.52 9.00
N ASN A 47 -13.58 -15.93 8.03
CA ASN A 47 -13.12 -16.23 6.69
C ASN A 47 -12.80 -14.92 5.92
N TRP A 48 -11.69 -14.89 5.20
CA TRP A 48 -11.21 -13.70 4.48
C TRP A 48 -12.16 -13.24 3.37
N VAL A 49 -12.85 -14.16 2.69
CA VAL A 49 -13.85 -13.84 1.64
C VAL A 49 -15.09 -13.22 2.25
N GLU A 50 -15.56 -13.74 3.39
CA GLU A 50 -16.72 -13.16 4.10
C GLU A 50 -16.46 -11.73 4.55
N ILE A 51 -15.22 -11.40 4.96
CA ILE A 51 -14.84 -10.03 5.31
C ILE A 51 -14.98 -9.12 4.08
N LEU A 52 -14.44 -9.53 2.93
CA LEU A 52 -14.57 -8.77 1.68
C LEU A 52 -16.04 -8.61 1.24
N GLN A 53 -16.84 -9.66 1.38
CA GLN A 53 -18.28 -9.60 1.09
C GLN A 53 -19.01 -8.65 2.04
N THR A 54 -18.63 -8.62 3.33
CA THR A 54 -19.19 -7.70 4.32
C THR A 54 -18.83 -6.25 3.99
N ILE A 55 -17.57 -5.98 3.63
CA ILE A 55 -17.12 -4.65 3.17
C ILE A 55 -17.98 -4.21 1.99
N LYS A 56 -18.18 -5.09 1.00
CA LYS A 56 -19.00 -4.78 -0.17
C LYS A 56 -20.48 -4.55 0.19
N SER A 57 -21.06 -5.38 1.05
CA SER A 57 -22.48 -5.27 1.43
C SER A 57 -22.80 -3.99 2.20
N LEU A 58 -21.80 -3.42 2.89
CA LEU A 58 -21.90 -2.13 3.57
C LEU A 58 -21.80 -0.93 2.61
N GLY A 59 -21.58 -1.16 1.32
CA GLY A 59 -21.51 -0.12 0.29
C GLY A 59 -20.10 0.42 0.02
N PHE A 60 -19.07 -0.08 0.71
CA PHE A 60 -17.69 0.28 0.40
C PHE A 60 -17.26 -0.32 -0.95
N ASN A 61 -16.48 0.44 -1.69
CA ASN A 61 -15.95 0.02 -3.00
C ASN A 61 -14.42 0.07 -3.06
N ALA A 62 -13.73 0.39 -1.96
CA ALA A 62 -12.28 0.41 -1.95
C ALA A 62 -11.69 -0.07 -0.61
N ILE A 63 -10.48 -0.64 -0.69
CA ILE A 63 -9.67 -1.03 0.46
C ILE A 63 -8.29 -0.37 0.33
N ARG A 64 -7.92 0.42 1.34
CA ARG A 64 -6.52 0.76 1.59
C ARG A 64 -5.87 -0.43 2.29
N LEU A 65 -4.80 -0.95 1.72
CA LEU A 65 -4.11 -2.15 2.19
C LEU A 65 -2.66 -1.81 2.60
N PRO A 66 -2.45 -1.46 3.89
CA PRO A 66 -1.13 -1.24 4.46
C PRO A 66 -0.28 -2.50 4.38
N PHE A 67 1.01 -2.36 4.07
CA PHE A 67 1.99 -3.44 4.11
C PHE A 67 3.32 -2.93 4.67
N CYS A 68 4.18 -3.85 5.10
CA CYS A 68 5.56 -3.53 5.44
C CYS A 68 6.56 -4.20 4.50
N ALA A 69 7.81 -3.73 4.50
CA ALA A 69 8.86 -4.24 3.61
C ALA A 69 9.04 -5.76 3.67
N ASN A 70 8.86 -6.37 4.85
CA ASN A 70 9.01 -7.82 4.99
C ASN A 70 7.80 -8.62 4.47
N SER A 71 6.57 -8.13 4.67
CA SER A 71 5.35 -8.85 4.25
C SER A 71 5.27 -9.10 2.75
N VAL A 72 5.95 -8.28 1.96
CA VAL A 72 5.97 -8.35 0.49
C VAL A 72 7.20 -9.07 -0.05
N ARG A 73 7.95 -9.78 0.80
CA ARG A 73 9.03 -10.66 0.37
C ARG A 73 8.51 -12.08 0.15
N PRO A 74 8.90 -12.75 -0.95
CA PRO A 74 8.57 -14.17 -1.16
C PRO A 74 9.03 -15.03 0.02
N GLY A 75 8.21 -16.02 0.40
CA GLY A 75 8.51 -16.98 1.46
C GLY A 75 8.17 -16.54 2.88
N VAL A 76 7.87 -15.25 3.13
CA VAL A 76 7.49 -14.78 4.47
C VAL A 76 6.14 -15.34 4.87
N LYS A 77 6.09 -16.17 5.92
CA LYS A 77 4.85 -16.82 6.37
C LYS A 77 4.07 -15.92 7.35
N PRO A 78 2.72 -15.98 7.33
CA PRO A 78 1.90 -15.40 8.39
C PRO A 78 2.37 -15.88 9.78
N ALA A 79 2.26 -15.01 10.77
CA ALA A 79 2.62 -15.38 12.13
C ALA A 79 1.76 -16.54 12.68
N PRO A 80 2.29 -17.33 13.62
CA PRO A 80 1.50 -18.34 14.30
C PRO A 80 0.20 -17.76 14.86
N ARG A 81 -0.91 -18.48 14.66
CA ARG A 81 -2.27 -18.10 15.11
C ARG A 81 -2.85 -16.83 14.48
N ALA A 82 -2.17 -16.17 13.54
CA ALA A 82 -2.75 -15.03 12.81
C ALA A 82 -3.92 -15.45 11.91
N ILE A 83 -3.91 -16.72 11.46
CA ILE A 83 -4.94 -17.34 10.62
C ILE A 83 -5.47 -18.59 11.32
N SER A 84 -6.80 -18.72 11.39
CA SER A 84 -7.46 -19.99 11.69
C SER A 84 -7.75 -20.70 10.37
N TYR A 85 -7.04 -21.80 10.12
CA TYR A 85 -7.23 -22.61 8.92
C TYR A 85 -8.51 -23.45 8.94
N ALA A 86 -9.22 -23.50 10.08
CA ALA A 86 -10.59 -24.03 10.12
C ALA A 86 -11.54 -23.14 9.30
N TYR A 87 -11.35 -21.82 9.34
CA TYR A 87 -12.12 -20.86 8.54
C TYR A 87 -11.48 -20.56 7.17
N ASN A 88 -10.15 -20.67 7.06
CA ASN A 88 -9.37 -20.19 5.92
C ASN A 88 -8.49 -21.30 5.31
N ARG A 89 -9.07 -22.47 5.05
CA ARG A 89 -8.33 -23.67 4.60
C ARG A 89 -7.53 -23.43 3.32
N ASP A 90 -8.04 -22.59 2.42
CA ASP A 90 -7.42 -22.26 1.14
C ASP A 90 -6.20 -21.32 1.26
N LEU A 91 -5.92 -20.79 2.46
CA LEU A 91 -4.72 -20.02 2.75
C LEU A 91 -3.58 -20.90 3.30
N TYR A 92 -3.83 -22.18 3.56
CA TYR A 92 -2.83 -23.07 4.16
C TYR A 92 -1.58 -23.18 3.27
N GLY A 93 -0.41 -22.99 3.89
CA GLY A 93 0.89 -23.09 3.23
C GLY A 93 1.29 -21.88 2.38
N LEU A 94 0.40 -20.92 2.15
CA LEU A 94 0.72 -19.70 1.40
C LEU A 94 1.65 -18.78 2.20
N ASP A 95 2.49 -18.02 1.50
CA ASP A 95 3.22 -16.90 2.08
C ASP A 95 2.36 -15.62 2.08
N SER A 96 2.83 -14.61 2.81
CA SER A 96 2.16 -13.34 3.02
C SER A 96 1.78 -12.65 1.71
N ILE A 97 2.72 -12.55 0.76
CA ILE A 97 2.48 -11.92 -0.53
C ILE A 97 1.50 -12.71 -1.40
N SER A 98 1.50 -14.04 -1.35
CA SER A 98 0.51 -14.86 -2.07
C SER A 98 -0.89 -14.71 -1.48
N ILE A 99 -1.01 -14.53 -0.15
CA ILE A 99 -2.29 -14.22 0.50
C ILE A 99 -2.77 -12.82 0.11
N MET A 100 -1.87 -11.83 0.07
CA MET A 100 -2.18 -10.49 -0.43
C MET A 100 -2.70 -10.55 -1.88
N GLU A 101 -2.05 -11.33 -2.74
CA GLU A 101 -2.47 -11.55 -4.13
C GLU A 101 -3.86 -12.19 -4.23
N LYS A 102 -4.19 -13.18 -3.40
CA LYS A 102 -5.56 -13.75 -3.32
C LYS A 102 -6.60 -12.73 -2.88
N ILE A 103 -6.29 -11.91 -1.87
CA ILE A 103 -7.20 -10.87 -1.38
C ILE A 103 -7.48 -9.83 -2.48
N ILE A 104 -6.44 -9.36 -3.17
CA ILE A 104 -6.57 -8.38 -4.26
C ILE A 104 -7.38 -8.97 -5.42
N ALA A 105 -7.11 -10.22 -5.81
CA ALA A 105 -7.85 -10.91 -6.86
C ALA A 105 -9.34 -11.03 -6.53
N LYS A 106 -9.68 -11.43 -5.29
CA LYS A 106 -11.08 -11.54 -4.86
C LYS A 106 -11.76 -10.19 -4.72
N ALA A 107 -11.04 -9.16 -4.25
CA ALA A 107 -11.53 -7.80 -4.26
C ALA A 107 -11.88 -7.36 -5.70
N ALA A 108 -11.08 -7.77 -6.68
CA ALA A 108 -11.34 -7.51 -8.10
C ALA A 108 -12.66 -8.16 -8.56
N GLU A 109 -12.89 -9.42 -8.20
CA GLU A 109 -14.16 -10.13 -8.50
C GLU A 109 -15.39 -9.43 -7.88
N LEU A 110 -15.23 -8.78 -6.72
CA LEU A 110 -16.30 -8.06 -6.03
C LEU A 110 -16.43 -6.58 -6.46
N GLY A 111 -15.62 -6.13 -7.41
CA GLY A 111 -15.58 -4.73 -7.81
C GLY A 111 -15.18 -3.81 -6.65
N ILE A 112 -14.12 -4.19 -5.92
CA ILE A 112 -13.50 -3.43 -4.83
C ILE A 112 -12.10 -3.01 -5.28
N TYR A 113 -11.87 -1.71 -5.36
CA TYR A 113 -10.58 -1.10 -5.64
C TYR A 113 -9.60 -1.30 -4.48
N VAL A 114 -8.30 -1.36 -4.78
CA VAL A 114 -7.25 -1.51 -3.78
C VAL A 114 -6.20 -0.42 -3.94
N LEU A 115 -5.94 0.31 -2.86
CA LEU A 115 -4.80 1.22 -2.73
C LEU A 115 -3.72 0.53 -1.88
N LEU A 116 -2.57 0.24 -2.47
CA LEU A 116 -1.45 -0.33 -1.74
C LEU A 116 -0.71 0.78 -0.98
N CYS A 117 -0.40 0.53 0.29
CA CYS A 117 0.26 1.51 1.13
C CYS A 117 1.52 0.92 1.77
N PHE A 118 2.69 1.46 1.42
CA PHE A 118 3.93 1.11 2.12
C PHE A 118 3.92 1.81 3.48
N HIS A 119 3.54 1.06 4.49
CA HIS A 119 3.15 1.62 5.77
C HIS A 119 4.29 1.70 6.77
N ASN A 120 5.05 0.61 6.89
CA ASN A 120 6.18 0.50 7.80
C ASN A 120 7.36 -0.18 7.10
N ILE A 121 8.59 0.23 7.38
CA ILE A 121 9.78 -0.52 6.96
C ILE A 121 9.95 -1.75 7.87
N SER A 122 9.89 -1.55 9.19
CA SER A 122 10.22 -2.56 10.21
C SER A 122 9.12 -3.58 10.51
N CYS A 123 7.88 -3.32 10.08
CA CYS A 123 6.67 -4.02 10.51
C CYS A 123 6.33 -3.86 12.02
N ILE A 124 6.90 -2.86 12.70
CA ILE A 124 6.75 -2.65 14.14
C ILE A 124 6.31 -1.22 14.43
N ILE A 125 7.07 -0.25 13.93
CA ILE A 125 6.79 1.18 14.10
C ILE A 125 6.58 1.84 12.75
N MET A 126 5.95 3.00 12.79
CA MET A 126 5.89 3.93 11.69
C MET A 126 7.15 4.80 11.70
N GLU A 127 8.03 4.60 10.74
CA GLU A 127 9.26 5.38 10.63
C GLU A 127 8.95 6.82 10.16
N PRO A 128 9.72 7.83 10.63
CA PRO A 128 9.50 9.24 10.24
C PRO A 128 9.86 9.51 8.78
N LEU A 129 10.78 8.72 8.24
CA LEU A 129 11.37 8.84 6.92
C LEU A 129 11.17 7.53 6.16
N TRP A 130 11.20 7.62 4.83
CA TRP A 130 11.08 6.49 3.91
C TRP A 130 12.35 5.64 3.82
N TYR A 131 13.25 5.76 4.80
CA TYR A 131 14.47 4.97 4.94
C TYR A 131 14.88 4.91 6.42
N THR A 132 15.74 3.96 6.75
CA THR A 132 16.38 3.81 8.06
C THR A 132 17.90 3.67 7.88
N GLN A 133 18.63 3.52 8.99
CA GLN A 133 20.07 3.24 8.94
C GLN A 133 20.39 1.93 8.20
N THR A 134 19.48 0.96 8.19
CA THR A 134 19.67 -0.37 7.60
C THR A 134 18.78 -0.65 6.38
N PHE A 135 17.95 0.32 5.99
CA PHE A 135 17.05 0.22 4.85
C PHE A 135 17.10 1.54 4.07
N SER A 136 17.82 1.56 2.95
CA SER A 136 18.04 2.77 2.15
C SER A 136 16.79 3.22 1.39
N GLU A 137 16.78 4.46 0.90
CA GLU A 137 15.75 4.93 -0.04
C GLU A 137 15.69 4.03 -1.29
N GLN A 138 16.84 3.54 -1.78
CA GLN A 138 16.86 2.60 -2.90
C GLN A 138 16.10 1.31 -2.56
N ASN A 139 16.18 0.81 -1.32
CA ASN A 139 15.38 -0.34 -0.92
C ASN A 139 13.87 -0.05 -0.92
N THR A 140 13.47 1.18 -0.61
CA THR A 140 12.06 1.62 -0.75
C THR A 140 11.64 1.61 -2.21
N ILE A 141 12.47 2.17 -3.10
CA ILE A 141 12.23 2.18 -4.55
C ILE A 141 12.14 0.75 -5.12
N ASP A 142 13.11 -0.10 -4.79
CA ASP A 142 13.15 -1.49 -5.28
C ASP A 142 11.94 -2.30 -4.79
N THR A 143 11.53 -2.08 -3.54
CA THR A 143 10.31 -2.68 -2.99
C THR A 143 9.09 -2.24 -3.80
N TRP A 144 8.96 -0.95 -4.07
CA TRP A 144 7.87 -0.42 -4.88
C TRP A 144 7.88 -0.94 -6.31
N ILE A 145 9.03 -1.03 -6.97
CA ILE A 145 9.15 -1.59 -8.32
C ILE A 145 8.69 -3.06 -8.33
N ALA A 146 9.09 -3.86 -7.34
CA ALA A 146 8.66 -5.25 -7.25
C ALA A 146 7.14 -5.37 -7.03
N ILE A 147 6.57 -4.50 -6.19
CA ILE A 147 5.13 -4.43 -5.91
C ILE A 147 4.33 -3.97 -7.13
N ALA A 148 4.78 -2.92 -7.82
CA ALA A 148 4.16 -2.39 -9.01
C ALA A 148 4.18 -3.41 -10.16
N LYS A 149 5.31 -4.09 -10.39
CA LYS A 149 5.39 -5.19 -11.38
C LYS A 149 4.46 -6.36 -11.04
N ARG A 150 4.36 -6.75 -9.77
CA ARG A 150 3.50 -7.88 -9.36
C ARG A 150 2.03 -7.53 -9.44
N PHE A 151 1.64 -6.39 -8.87
CA PHE A 151 0.23 -6.05 -8.66
C PHE A 151 -0.36 -5.15 -9.75
N GLY A 152 0.47 -4.56 -10.62
CA GLY A 152 0.02 -3.74 -11.74
C GLY A 152 -0.86 -4.51 -12.74
N LYS A 153 -0.76 -5.85 -12.77
CA LYS A 153 -1.63 -6.71 -13.59
C LYS A 153 -3.08 -6.79 -13.09
N TYR A 154 -3.37 -6.38 -11.85
CA TYR A 154 -4.72 -6.42 -11.28
C TYR A 154 -5.45 -5.13 -11.59
N TRP A 155 -6.57 -5.25 -12.32
CA TRP A 155 -7.32 -4.08 -12.78
C TRP A 155 -7.72 -3.18 -11.61
N ASN A 156 -8.08 -3.75 -10.47
CA ASN A 156 -8.63 -3.03 -9.32
C ASN A 156 -7.56 -2.37 -8.44
N VAL A 157 -6.27 -2.57 -8.69
CA VAL A 157 -5.21 -1.87 -7.94
C VAL A 157 -5.05 -0.48 -8.56
N ILE A 158 -5.49 0.54 -7.83
CA ILE A 158 -5.57 1.92 -8.35
C ILE A 158 -4.25 2.67 -8.26
N GLY A 159 -3.33 2.22 -7.41
CA GLY A 159 -2.04 2.89 -7.26
C GLY A 159 -1.30 2.62 -5.96
N ALA A 160 -0.36 3.51 -5.70
CA ALA A 160 0.60 3.45 -4.61
C ALA A 160 0.49 4.67 -3.69
N GLU A 161 0.17 4.44 -2.42
CA GLU A 161 0.42 5.40 -1.34
C GLU A 161 1.86 5.23 -0.88
N LEU A 162 2.72 6.14 -1.34
CA LEU A 162 4.17 5.96 -1.39
C LEU A 162 4.82 5.63 -0.05
N PHE A 163 4.41 6.31 1.01
CA PHE A 163 4.86 6.08 2.36
C PHE A 163 3.82 6.57 3.35
N ASN A 164 3.54 5.79 4.39
CA ASN A 164 2.56 6.19 5.38
C ASN A 164 3.16 7.22 6.35
N ASN A 165 2.54 8.39 6.37
CA ASN A 165 2.76 9.43 7.37
C ASN A 165 4.25 9.72 7.63
N PRO A 166 5.01 10.18 6.62
CA PRO A 166 6.25 10.91 6.89
C PRO A 166 5.98 11.96 7.98
N HIS A 167 6.85 12.11 8.96
CA HIS A 167 6.57 12.99 10.11
C HIS A 167 7.85 13.46 10.81
N GLY A 168 7.70 14.46 11.67
CA GLY A 168 8.76 14.92 12.58
C GLY A 168 8.79 14.19 13.92
N ILE A 169 9.99 14.04 14.49
CA ILE A 169 10.21 13.46 15.82
C ILE A 169 10.74 14.53 16.78
N GLY A 170 10.32 14.56 18.05
CA GLY A 170 10.89 15.46 19.08
C GLY A 170 10.27 16.87 19.13
N PRO A 171 11.02 17.93 19.49
CA PRO A 171 10.49 19.30 19.51
C PRO A 171 10.52 19.94 18.11
N ARG A 172 9.48 20.71 17.77
CA ARG A 172 9.29 21.33 16.44
C ARG A 172 10.49 22.15 15.96
N GLN A 173 11.18 22.84 16.87
CA GLN A 173 12.36 23.65 16.56
C GLN A 173 13.52 22.82 15.95
N ALA A 174 13.56 21.52 16.23
CA ALA A 174 14.63 20.63 15.78
C ALA A 174 14.26 19.81 14.54
N TYR A 175 12.98 19.78 14.14
CA TYR A 175 12.49 18.97 13.02
C TYR A 175 13.24 19.25 11.72
N TYR A 176 13.47 20.53 11.43
CA TYR A 176 13.94 20.95 10.11
C TYR A 176 15.46 20.82 9.91
N THR A 177 16.22 20.51 10.96
CA THR A 177 17.70 20.60 10.93
C THR A 177 18.42 19.33 11.37
N ARG A 178 17.79 18.46 12.16
CA ARG A 178 18.46 17.25 12.68
C ARG A 178 18.64 16.12 11.67
N GLY A 179 17.86 16.11 10.59
CA GLY A 179 17.97 15.07 9.56
C GLY A 179 17.26 13.75 9.88
N ASP A 180 16.45 13.70 10.94
CA ASP A 180 15.73 12.51 11.42
C ASP A 180 14.20 12.62 11.28
N SER A 181 13.74 13.65 10.58
CA SER A 181 12.34 14.06 10.46
C SER A 181 12.04 14.37 9.00
N ALA A 182 10.87 13.97 8.51
CA ALA A 182 10.44 14.38 7.17
C ALA A 182 10.16 15.90 7.15
N THR A 183 10.55 16.53 6.05
CA THR A 183 10.33 17.95 5.77
C THR A 183 9.68 18.12 4.41
N TRP A 184 9.24 19.35 4.11
CA TRP A 184 8.72 19.69 2.80
C TRP A 184 9.21 21.09 2.42
N GLY A 185 9.97 21.19 1.32
CA GLY A 185 10.47 22.47 0.81
C GLY A 185 11.60 23.10 1.64
N MET A 186 12.37 22.31 2.40
CA MET A 186 13.54 22.80 3.13
C MET A 186 14.83 22.81 2.28
N GLY A 187 14.79 22.20 1.09
CA GLY A 187 15.91 22.13 0.16
C GLY A 187 16.88 20.98 0.43
N ASN A 188 16.62 20.12 1.41
CA ASN A 188 17.45 18.96 1.74
C ASN A 188 16.84 17.67 1.18
N PRO A 189 17.39 17.08 0.09
CA PRO A 189 16.81 15.88 -0.54
C PRO A 189 16.72 14.64 0.35
N LYS A 190 17.46 14.63 1.47
CA LYS A 190 17.42 13.53 2.45
C LYS A 190 16.21 13.60 3.39
N THR A 191 15.61 14.76 3.59
CA THR A 191 14.44 14.92 4.47
C THR A 191 13.21 15.43 3.74
N ASP A 192 13.39 16.10 2.60
CA ASP A 192 12.29 16.65 1.82
C ASP A 192 11.48 15.56 1.13
N TRP A 193 10.33 15.27 1.73
CA TRP A 193 9.38 14.29 1.23
C TRP A 193 8.84 14.65 -0.15
N ASN A 194 8.68 15.94 -0.47
CA ASN A 194 8.27 16.37 -1.80
C ASN A 194 9.25 15.92 -2.90
N LEU A 195 10.56 15.96 -2.61
CA LEU A 195 11.59 15.53 -3.55
C LEU A 195 11.70 14.00 -3.61
N ALA A 196 11.53 13.32 -2.47
CA ALA A 196 11.54 11.86 -2.43
C ALA A 196 10.31 11.24 -3.09
N ALA A 197 9.14 11.81 -2.87
CA ALA A 197 7.89 11.40 -3.51
C ALA A 197 7.99 11.48 -5.04
N GLU A 198 8.67 12.50 -5.58
CA GLU A 198 8.94 12.59 -7.02
C GLU A 198 9.82 11.44 -7.51
N ARG A 199 10.94 11.15 -6.82
CA ARG A 199 11.86 10.06 -7.19
C ARG A 199 11.19 8.70 -7.13
N ILE A 200 10.49 8.41 -6.02
CA ILE A 200 9.80 7.13 -5.81
C ILE A 200 8.63 6.99 -6.81
N GLY A 201 7.83 8.05 -6.98
CA GLY A 201 6.70 8.07 -7.90
C GLY A 201 7.11 7.85 -9.35
N LYS A 202 8.19 8.50 -9.82
CA LYS A 202 8.74 8.27 -11.17
C LYS A 202 9.12 6.81 -11.40
N ALA A 203 9.86 6.21 -10.46
CA ALA A 203 10.27 4.80 -10.56
C ALA A 203 9.07 3.83 -10.59
N ILE A 204 7.98 4.13 -9.88
CA ILE A 204 6.75 3.34 -9.95
C ILE A 204 6.09 3.48 -11.32
N LEU A 205 5.94 4.71 -11.82
CA LEU A 205 5.25 4.98 -13.09
C LEU A 205 6.00 4.43 -14.31
N GLU A 206 7.31 4.21 -14.23
CA GLU A 206 8.07 3.50 -15.27
C GLU A 206 7.61 2.06 -15.47
N VAL A 207 7.07 1.40 -14.43
CA VAL A 207 6.68 -0.02 -14.48
C VAL A 207 5.18 -0.25 -14.29
N ALA A 208 4.45 0.75 -13.80
CA ALA A 208 3.00 0.77 -13.68
C ALA A 208 2.46 2.15 -14.11
N PRO A 209 2.54 2.49 -15.41
CA PRO A 209 2.17 3.82 -15.92
C PRO A 209 0.67 4.13 -15.80
N HIS A 210 -0.14 3.13 -15.52
CA HIS A 210 -1.59 3.22 -15.32
C HIS A 210 -2.01 3.47 -13.88
N TRP A 211 -1.08 3.48 -12.93
CA TRP A 211 -1.34 3.70 -11.51
C TRP A 211 -1.41 5.18 -11.13
N LEU A 212 -2.16 5.48 -10.07
CA LEU A 212 -2.09 6.74 -9.36
C LEU A 212 -0.95 6.72 -8.33
N ILE A 213 -0.35 7.89 -8.10
CA ILE A 213 0.62 8.11 -7.02
C ILE A 213 -0.04 8.97 -5.94
N ILE A 214 -0.19 8.40 -4.75
CA ILE A 214 -0.79 9.08 -3.59
C ILE A 214 0.34 9.54 -2.66
N VAL A 215 0.49 10.87 -2.55
CA VAL A 215 1.52 11.52 -1.73
C VAL A 215 0.87 12.11 -0.48
N LYS A 216 1.23 11.59 0.69
CA LYS A 216 0.80 12.17 1.99
C LYS A 216 1.60 13.42 2.37
N GLY A 217 1.11 14.18 3.35
CA GLY A 217 1.84 15.28 3.97
C GLY A 217 2.94 14.82 4.94
N THR A 218 3.57 15.79 5.60
CA THR A 218 4.63 15.65 6.63
C THR A 218 4.23 16.30 7.95
#